data_AF-A0A8T4SFV2-F1
#
_entry.id   AF-A0A8T4SFV2-F1
#
_cell.length_a   1.000
_cell.length_b   1.000
_cell.length_c   1.000
_cell.angle_alpha   90.00
_cell.angle_beta   90.00
_cell.angle_gamma   90.00
#
_symmetry.space_group_name_H-M   'P 1'
#
loop_
_entity.id
_entity.type
_entity.pdbx_description
1 polymer ?
#
loop_
_entity_poly.entity_id
_entity_poly.type
_entity_poly.pdbx_seq_one_letter_code
_entity_poly.pdbx_strand_id
1 'polypeptide(L)' 'MLKEKVEVVYEKVVTKFGTSGKLDTPKKYIEKRAYVIIVH' A
#
# COMPACT_ATOMS: atom_id res chain seq x y z
N MET A 1 -12.84 -0.69 -12.28
CA MET A 1 -11.69 -0.35 -13.16
C MET A 1 -11.22 1.04 -12.74
N LEU A 2 -9.93 1.23 -12.47
CA LEU A 2 -9.40 2.56 -12.12
C LEU A 2 -9.58 3.47 -13.33
N LYS A 3 -10.18 4.64 -13.13
CA LYS A 3 -10.38 5.64 -14.19
C LYS A 3 -9.14 6.51 -14.43
N GLU A 4 -8.24 6.52 -13.45
CA GLU A 4 -7.01 7.32 -13.46
C GLU A 4 -5.90 6.65 -14.26
N LYS A 5 -4.95 7.47 -14.74
CA LYS A 5 -3.73 6.97 -15.38
C LYS A 5 -2.78 6.43 -14.30
N VAL A 6 -2.72 5.12 -14.17
CA VAL A 6 -1.81 4.44 -13.25
C VAL A 6 -0.38 4.59 -13.73
N GLU A 7 0.48 5.11 -12.87
CA GLU A 7 1.92 5.19 -13.11
C GLU A 7 2.64 3.93 -12.63
N VAL A 8 2.36 3.55 -11.38
CA VAL A 8 3.09 2.50 -10.68
C VAL A 8 2.14 1.73 -9.78
N VAL A 9 2.33 0.42 -9.73
CA VAL A 9 1.74 -0.46 -8.72
C VAL A 9 2.87 -1.13 -7.96
N TYR A 10 2.87 -1.00 -6.64
CA TYR A 10 3.78 -1.75 -5.77
C TYR A 10 3.03 -2.58 -4.76
N GLU A 11 3.58 -3.75 -4.49
CA GLU A 11 3.04 -4.68 -3.50
C GLU A 11 3.90 -4.64 -2.24
N LYS A 12 3.23 -4.57 -1.08
CA LYS A 12 3.92 -4.60 0.22
C LYS A 12 3.10 -5.37 1.24
N VAL A 13 3.77 -6.09 2.13
CA VAL A 13 3.13 -6.69 3.30
C VAL A 13 2.99 -5.63 4.40
N VAL A 14 1.81 -5.51 4.99
CA VAL A 14 1.55 -4.59 6.11
C VAL A 14 2.19 -5.14 7.38
N THR A 15 3.18 -4.45 7.95
CA THR A 15 3.94 -4.92 9.11
C THR A 15 3.55 -4.23 10.42
N LYS A 16 3.60 -4.97 11.55
CA LYS A 16 3.30 -4.48 12.91
C LYS A 16 4.23 -3.34 13.36
N PHE A 17 5.54 -3.45 13.11
CA PHE A 17 6.58 -2.50 13.53
C PHE A 17 7.48 -2.11 12.35
N GLY A 18 8.09 -0.92 12.37
CA GLY A 18 8.97 -0.44 11.29
C GLY A 18 9.09 1.09 11.24
N THR A 19 10.28 1.55 10.89
CA THR A 19 10.93 2.72 11.49
C THR A 19 10.97 3.98 10.62
N SER A 20 10.43 3.96 9.39
CA SER A 20 10.31 5.14 8.50
C SER A 20 9.70 4.68 7.17
N GLY A 21 8.68 5.36 6.62
CA GLY A 21 8.13 5.07 5.28
C GLY A 21 7.21 3.83 5.16
N LYS A 22 6.24 3.68 6.08
CA LYS A 22 5.24 2.61 6.00
C LYS A 22 4.02 2.99 5.15
N LEU A 23 3.30 1.95 4.72
CA LEU A 23 1.96 2.11 4.17
C LEU A 23 1.02 2.57 5.29
N ASP A 24 0.46 3.77 5.14
CA ASP A 24 -0.55 4.29 6.06
C ASP A 24 -1.87 3.56 5.80
N THR A 25 -2.13 2.52 6.61
CA THR A 25 -3.30 1.66 6.45
C THR A 25 -3.81 1.18 7.80
N PRO A 26 -5.13 0.96 7.97
CA PRO A 26 -5.69 0.49 9.23
C PRO A 26 -5.02 -0.78 9.77
N LYS A 27 -4.80 -0.83 11.10
CA LYS A 27 -4.15 -1.97 11.79
C LYS A 27 -4.83 -3.32 11.53
N LYS A 28 -6.13 -3.35 11.20
CA LYS A 28 -6.86 -4.57 10.80
C LYS A 28 -6.31 -5.27 9.55
N TYR A 29 -5.41 -4.62 8.81
CA TYR A 29 -4.79 -5.16 7.60
C TYR A 29 -3.34 -5.59 7.81
N ILE A 30 -2.82 -5.55 9.04
CA ILE A 30 -1.54 -6.14 9.41
C ILE A 30 -1.46 -7.60 8.92
N GLU A 31 -0.28 -8.01 8.45
CA GLU A 31 0.03 -9.33 7.85
C GLU A 31 -0.69 -9.63 6.53
N LYS A 32 -1.44 -8.66 5.98
CA LYS A 32 -2.02 -8.77 4.64
C LYS A 32 -1.10 -8.14 3.59
N ARG A 33 -1.25 -8.59 2.34
CA ARG A 33 -0.66 -7.95 1.17
C ARG A 33 -1.52 -6.75 0.80
N ALA A 34 -0.88 -5.60 0.62
CA ALA A 34 -1.49 -4.39 0.14
C ALA A 34 -0.85 -4.00 -1.19
N TYR A 35 -1.68 -3.54 -2.11
CA TYR A 35 -1.25 -2.92 -3.36
C TYR A 35 -1.41 -1.43 -3.21
N VAL A 36 -0.38 -0.69 -3.53
CA VAL A 36 -0.43 0.75 -3.58
C VAL A 36 -0.27 1.17 -5.01
N ILE A 37 -1.17 2.05 -5.42
CA ILE A 37 -1.30 2.48 -6.79
C ILE A 37 -1.04 3.98 -6.78
N ILE A 38 -0.02 4.40 -7.53
CA ILE A 38 0.25 5.82 -7.79
C ILE A 38 -0.40 6.16 -9.11
N VAL A 39 -1.17 7.24 -9.11
CA VAL A 39 -1.95 7.73 -10.24
C VAL A 39 -1.70 9.23 -10.40
N HIS A 40 -1.78 9.73 -11.64
CA HIS A 40 -1.83 11.18 -11.93
C HIS A 40 -3.15 11.80 -11.49
#